data_AF-A0A968A8M1-F1
#
_entry.id   AF-A0A968A8M1-F1
#
_cell.length_a   1.000
_cell.length_b   1.000
_cell.length_c   1.000
_cell.angle_alpha   90.00
_cell.angle_beta   90.00
_cell.angle_gamma   90.00
#
_symmetry.space_group_name_H-M   'P 1'
#
loop_
_entity.id
_entity.type
_entity.pdbx_description
1 polymer ?
#
loop_
_entity_poly.entity_id
_entity_poly.type
_entity_poly.pdbx_seq_one_letter_code
_entity_poly.pdbx_strand_id
1 'polypeptide(L)'
;MIAFFPDSITKNPYPPPVVLTDFQILNKSVPQGENSPLPKSVIENPEIRLSYHDKVFSFEFAALDFTAPNKNQYAYMMEGFDKDWVYSGSRRFATYTNLDPGEYIFRV
;
A
#
# COMPACT_ATOMS: atom_id res chain seq x y z
N MET A 1 36.97 1.77 -10.08
CA MET A 1 36.45 1.11 -11.31
C MET A 1 35.52 0.00 -10.83
N ILE A 2 34.24 0.04 -11.20
CA ILE A 2 33.28 -1.02 -10.84
C ILE A 2 33.14 -1.91 -12.08
N ALA A 3 33.46 -3.18 -11.94
CA ALA A 3 33.30 -4.19 -12.99
C ALA A 3 32.29 -5.23 -12.49
N PHE A 4 31.33 -5.60 -13.35
CA PHE A 4 30.37 -6.66 -13.08
C PHE A 4 30.18 -7.50 -14.34
N PHE A 5 29.79 -8.77 -14.16
CA PHE A 5 29.50 -9.69 -15.26
C PHE A 5 28.01 -9.59 -15.60
N PRO A 6 27.63 -9.06 -16.79
CA PRO A 6 26.24 -8.87 -17.17
C PRO A 6 25.43 -10.17 -17.15
N ASP A 7 26.10 -11.27 -17.49
CA ASP A 7 25.50 -12.60 -17.65
C ASP A 7 25.15 -13.28 -16.31
N SER A 8 25.61 -12.73 -15.19
CA SER A 8 25.34 -13.24 -13.83
C SER A 8 24.30 -12.42 -13.06
N ILE A 9 23.66 -11.44 -13.70
CA ILE A 9 22.56 -10.68 -13.10
C ILE A 9 21.25 -11.47 -13.25
N THR A 10 20.97 -12.33 -12.28
CA THR A 10 19.65 -12.95 -12.14
C THR A 10 18.66 -11.92 -11.60
N LYS A 11 17.61 -11.60 -12.38
CA LYS A 11 16.46 -10.84 -11.85
C LYS A 11 15.84 -11.64 -10.72
N ASN A 12 15.53 -11.01 -9.59
CA ASN A 12 14.80 -11.65 -8.50
C ASN A 12 13.42 -12.11 -9.04
N PRO A 13 13.14 -13.42 -9.13
CA PRO A 13 11.92 -13.92 -9.74
C PRO A 13 10.72 -13.89 -8.79
N TYR A 14 10.93 -13.61 -7.50
CA TYR A 14 9.87 -13.58 -6.50
C TYR A 14 9.44 -12.14 -6.23
N PRO A 15 8.19 -11.76 -6.54
CA PRO A 15 7.67 -10.50 -6.07
C PRO A 15 7.68 -10.54 -4.53
N PRO A 16 8.33 -9.56 -3.88
CA PRO A 16 8.36 -9.48 -2.43
C PRO A 16 6.93 -9.35 -1.89
N PRO A 17 6.63 -9.93 -0.70
CA PRO A 17 5.35 -9.68 -0.05
C PRO A 17 5.20 -8.17 0.20
N VAL A 18 4.03 -7.63 -0.16
CA VAL A 18 3.66 -6.24 0.11
C VAL A 18 2.88 -6.21 1.41
N VAL A 19 3.29 -5.34 2.33
CA VAL A 19 2.63 -5.14 3.62
C VAL A 19 2.15 -3.70 3.74
N LEU A 20 0.98 -3.51 4.33
CA LEU A 20 0.52 -2.20 4.76
C LEU A 20 1.34 -1.77 5.98
N THR A 21 2.03 -0.63 5.90
CA THR A 21 2.91 -0.12 6.97
C THR A 21 2.26 0.98 7.79
N ASP A 22 1.36 1.77 7.21
CA ASP A 22 0.62 2.81 7.93
C ASP A 22 -0.75 3.03 7.28
N PHE A 23 -1.69 3.53 8.09
CA PHE A 23 -2.98 4.01 7.64
C PHE A 23 -3.26 5.37 8.29
N GLN A 24 -3.55 6.37 7.48
CA GLN A 24 -3.71 7.74 7.93
C GLN A 24 -5.11 8.26 7.61
N ILE A 25 -5.73 8.95 8.55
CA ILE A 25 -6.95 9.74 8.34
C ILE A 25 -6.60 11.20 8.58
N LEU A 26 -6.95 12.09 7.63
CA LEU A 26 -6.61 13.52 7.70
C LEU A 26 -5.11 13.76 7.95
N ASN A 27 -4.24 12.96 7.32
CA ASN A 27 -2.78 12.96 7.47
C ASN A 27 -2.27 12.65 8.89
N LYS A 28 -3.07 11.95 9.69
CA LYS A 28 -2.66 11.47 11.02
C LYS A 28 -2.72 9.95 11.04
N SER A 29 -1.62 9.32 11.42
CA SER A 29 -1.53 7.87 11.58
C SER A 29 -2.55 7.38 12.60
N VAL A 30 -3.29 6.35 12.22
CA VAL A 30 -4.33 5.72 13.02
C VAL A 30 -3.68 4.57 13.80
N PRO A 31 -3.66 4.62 15.14
CA PRO A 31 -3.02 3.56 15.92
C PRO A 31 -3.78 2.24 15.75
N GLN A 32 -3.09 1.12 15.71
CA GLN A 32 -3.75 -0.20 15.65
C GLN A 32 -4.43 -0.54 16.99
N GLY A 33 -5.65 -1.08 16.98
CA GLY A 33 -6.33 -1.46 18.23
C GLY A 33 -7.80 -1.86 18.09
N GLU A 34 -8.39 -2.37 19.17
CA GLU A 34 -9.81 -2.82 19.22
C GLU A 34 -10.82 -1.70 18.97
N ASN A 35 -10.47 -0.45 19.28
CA ASN A 35 -11.32 0.73 19.07
C ASN A 35 -10.80 1.61 17.94
N SER A 36 -10.00 1.04 17.03
CA SER A 36 -9.41 1.76 15.92
C SER A 36 -10.02 1.32 14.59
N PRO A 37 -10.16 2.23 13.62
CA PRO A 37 -10.41 1.87 12.22
C PRO A 37 -9.43 0.84 11.67
N LEU A 38 -8.18 0.82 12.18
CA LEU A 38 -7.15 -0.11 11.77
C LEU A 38 -7.04 -1.28 12.78
N PRO A 39 -7.36 -2.52 12.38
CA PRO A 39 -7.26 -3.68 13.26
C PRO A 39 -5.81 -3.98 13.65
N LYS A 40 -5.62 -4.69 14.77
CA LYS A 40 -4.28 -5.08 15.29
C LYS A 40 -3.45 -5.89 14.32
N SER A 41 -4.09 -6.63 13.41
CA SER A 41 -3.41 -7.38 12.36
C SER A 41 -4.23 -7.25 11.08
N VAL A 42 -3.76 -6.40 10.18
CA VAL A 42 -4.33 -6.25 8.83
C VAL A 42 -4.17 -7.55 8.03
N ILE A 43 -3.22 -8.40 8.42
CA ILE A 43 -3.00 -9.73 7.81
C ILE A 43 -4.10 -10.71 8.23
N GLU A 44 -4.51 -10.68 9.50
CA GLU A 44 -5.52 -11.60 10.05
C GLU A 44 -6.95 -11.09 9.85
N ASN A 45 -7.14 -9.77 9.88
CA ASN A 45 -8.42 -9.11 9.66
C ASN A 45 -8.20 -7.88 8.76
N PRO A 46 -8.39 -8.00 7.44
CA PRO A 46 -8.11 -6.92 6.50
C PRO A 46 -9.24 -5.87 6.39
N GLU A 47 -10.16 -5.80 7.35
CA GLU A 47 -11.29 -4.87 7.29
C GLU A 47 -10.95 -3.54 7.98
N ILE A 48 -11.07 -2.43 7.24
CA ILE A 48 -10.94 -1.07 7.76
C ILE A 48 -12.29 -0.39 7.68
N ARG A 49 -12.81 0.07 8.82
CA ARG A 49 -14.11 0.75 8.90
C ARG A 49 -13.92 2.25 9.07
N LEU A 50 -14.41 3.01 8.10
CA LEU A 50 -14.33 4.47 8.09
C LEU A 50 -15.69 5.09 8.36
N SER A 51 -15.70 6.22 9.07
CA SER A 51 -16.89 7.02 9.25
C SER A 51 -17.08 7.97 8.05
N TYR A 52 -18.31 8.40 7.81
CA TYR A 52 -18.62 9.42 6.80
C TYR A 52 -17.94 10.77 7.06
N HIS A 53 -17.41 10.98 8.27
CA HIS A 53 -16.58 12.14 8.61
C HIS A 53 -15.13 12.02 8.09
N ASP A 54 -14.64 10.80 7.83
CA ASP A 54 -13.26 10.51 7.46
C ASP A 54 -13.06 10.66 5.94
N LYS A 55 -13.18 11.90 5.47
CA LYS A 55 -13.21 12.21 4.03
C LYS A 55 -11.88 12.07 3.30
N VAL A 56 -10.77 12.01 4.03
CA VAL A 56 -9.43 11.90 3.45
C VAL A 56 -8.66 10.86 4.22
N PHE A 57 -8.20 9.83 3.51
CA PHE A 57 -7.37 8.79 4.09
C PHE A 57 -6.29 8.32 3.13
N SER A 58 -5.21 7.79 3.69
CA SER A 58 -4.06 7.32 2.95
C SER A 58 -3.61 5.95 3.45
N PHE A 59 -3.20 5.10 2.50
CA PHE A 59 -2.50 3.85 2.78
C PHE A 59 -1.02 4.06 2.51
N GLU A 60 -0.16 3.64 3.44
CA GLU A 60 1.26 3.43 3.17
C GLU A 60 1.55 1.93 3.14
N PHE A 61 2.35 1.51 2.16
CA PHE A 61 2.69 0.12 1.95
C PHE A 61 4.17 -0.03 1.62
N ALA A 62 4.72 -1.21 1.84
CA ALA A 62 6.09 -1.50 1.47
C ALA A 62 6.21 -2.93 0.95
N ALA A 63 6.94 -3.08 -0.15
CA ALA A 63 7.46 -4.37 -0.55
C ALA A 63 8.65 -4.72 0.33
N LEU A 64 8.64 -5.89 0.97
CA LEU A 64 9.75 -6.39 1.78
C LEU A 64 10.94 -6.90 0.94
N ASP A 65 11.35 -6.14 -0.08
CA ASP A 65 12.60 -6.37 -0.83
C ASP A 65 13.70 -5.44 -0.32
N PHE A 66 14.61 -6.03 0.46
CA PHE A 66 15.76 -5.34 1.04
C PHE A 66 16.97 -5.27 0.10
N THR A 67 16.94 -5.97 -1.05
CA THR A 67 18.10 -6.07 -1.95
C THR A 67 18.25 -4.83 -2.83
N ALA A 68 17.14 -4.26 -3.30
CA ALA A 68 17.13 -3.04 -4.10
C ALA A 68 15.82 -2.25 -3.93
N PRO A 69 15.52 -1.72 -2.74
CA PRO A 69 14.23 -1.07 -2.45
C PRO A 69 13.90 0.09 -3.40
N ASN A 70 14.91 0.81 -3.89
CA ASN A 70 14.75 1.92 -4.84
C ASN A 70 14.36 1.48 -6.25
N LYS A 71 14.45 0.19 -6.57
CA LYS A 71 14.07 -0.37 -7.88
C LYS A 71 12.65 -0.94 -7.87
N ASN A 72 11.99 -1.00 -6.72
CA ASN A 72 10.61 -1.47 -6.62
C ASN A 72 9.70 -0.50 -7.38
N GLN A 73 8.77 -1.08 -8.12
CA GLN A 73 7.69 -0.36 -8.79
C GLN A 73 6.38 -0.86 -8.19
N TYR A 74 5.54 0.09 -7.78
CA TYR A 74 4.24 -0.18 -7.20
C TYR A 74 3.14 0.21 -8.17
N ALA A 75 2.07 -0.56 -8.12
CA ALA A 75 0.80 -0.20 -8.70
C ALA A 75 -0.27 -0.46 -7.65
N TYR A 76 -1.28 0.39 -7.57
CA TYR A 76 -2.40 0.17 -6.65
C TYR A 76 -3.72 0.44 -7.35
N MET A 77 -4.81 -0.07 -6.79
CA MET A 77 -6.17 0.13 -7.31
C MET A 77 -7.18 0.05 -6.18
N MET A 78 -8.16 0.96 -6.17
CA MET A 78 -9.36 0.87 -5.36
C MET A 78 -10.52 0.33 -6.19
N GLU A 79 -10.83 -0.97 -6.03
CA GLU A 79 -12.00 -1.56 -6.71
C GLU A 79 -13.27 -0.87 -6.25
N GLY A 80 -14.08 -0.42 -7.22
CA GLY A 80 -15.27 0.37 -6.99
C GLY A 80 -15.07 1.89 -7.13
N PHE A 81 -13.83 2.36 -7.25
CA PHE A 81 -13.51 3.78 -7.47
C PHE A 81 -12.58 4.00 -8.67
N ASP A 82 -11.44 3.32 -8.69
CA ASP A 82 -10.49 3.41 -9.80
C ASP A 82 -10.96 2.57 -10.99
N LYS A 83 -10.76 3.10 -12.21
CA LYS A 83 -11.09 2.39 -13.45
C LYS A 83 -10.02 1.36 -13.83
N ASP A 84 -8.77 1.67 -13.54
CA ASP A 84 -7.58 0.89 -13.89
C ASP A 84 -6.51 1.05 -12.79
N TRP A 85 -5.48 0.21 -12.84
CA TRP A 85 -4.32 0.30 -11.96
C TRP A 85 -3.60 1.65 -12.05
N VAL A 86 -3.31 2.24 -10.89
CA VAL A 86 -2.50 3.44 -10.75
C VAL A 86 -1.05 3.04 -10.57
N TYR A 87 -0.23 3.21 -11.61
CA TYR A 87 1.20 2.96 -11.57
C TYR A 87 1.92 4.11 -10.86
N SER A 88 2.40 3.88 -9.64
CA SER A 88 2.97 4.90 -8.76
C SER A 88 4.50 4.92 -8.74
N GLY A 89 5.14 4.05 -9.53
CA GLY A 89 6.60 3.94 -9.58
C GLY A 89 7.16 3.56 -8.21
N SER A 90 8.10 4.34 -7.67
CA SER A 90 8.65 4.10 -6.33
C SER A 90 7.79 4.66 -5.19
N ARG A 91 6.68 5.34 -5.49
CA ARG A 91 5.81 5.92 -4.47
C ARG A 91 5.05 4.82 -3.73
N ARG A 92 5.17 4.87 -2.41
CA ARG A 92 4.72 3.85 -1.47
C ARG A 92 3.44 4.20 -0.69
N PHE A 93 2.69 5.18 -1.19
CA PHE A 93 1.48 5.64 -0.54
C PHE A 93 0.41 6.03 -1.56
N ALA A 94 -0.84 5.73 -1.24
CA ALA A 94 -2.03 6.07 -2.01
C ALA A 94 -2.97 6.89 -1.12
N THR A 95 -3.51 7.99 -1.65
CA THR A 95 -4.43 8.88 -0.92
C THR A 95 -5.75 8.95 -1.66
N TYR A 96 -6.85 8.73 -0.94
CA TYR A 96 -8.21 8.83 -1.46
C TYR A 96 -8.98 9.93 -0.71
N THR A 97 -9.87 10.60 -1.44
CA THR A 97 -10.64 11.72 -0.94
C THR A 97 -12.09 11.61 -1.37
N ASN A 98 -13.04 11.89 -0.47
CA ASN A 98 -14.47 11.93 -0.74
C ASN A 98 -14.99 10.68 -1.47
N LEU A 99 -14.60 9.48 -1.02
CA LEU A 99 -15.27 8.27 -1.48
C LEU A 99 -16.72 8.28 -0.98
N ASP A 100 -17.63 7.86 -1.85
CA ASP A 100 -19.01 7.65 -1.48
C ASP A 100 -19.13 6.50 -0.46
N PRO A 101 -20.19 6.45 0.36
CA PRO A 101 -20.42 5.32 1.25
C PRO A 101 -20.55 4.01 0.46
N GLY A 102 -19.76 3.01 0.83
CA GLY A 102 -19.75 1.72 0.15
C GLY A 102 -18.65 0.80 0.64
N GLU A 103 -18.59 -0.37 0.02
CA GLU A 103 -17.52 -1.35 0.23
C GLU A 103 -16.53 -1.24 -0.92
N TYR A 104 -15.25 -1.19 -0.59
CA TYR A 104 -14.16 -1.06 -1.55
C TYR A 104 -13.05 -2.03 -1.21
N ILE A 105 -12.31 -2.47 -2.24
CA ILE A 105 -11.15 -3.34 -2.07
C ILE A 105 -9.92 -2.60 -2.55
N PHE A 106 -9.01 -2.31 -1.63
CA PHE A 106 -7.70 -1.77 -1.96
C PHE A 106 -6.75 -2.90 -2.36
N ARG A 107 -6.15 -2.79 -3.55
CA ARG A 107 -5.13 -3.69 -4.09
C ARG A 107 -3.82 -2.96 -4.28
N VAL A 108 -2.71 -3.64 -4.02
CA VAL A 108 -1.33 -3.16 -4.20
C VAL A 108 -0.36 -4.32 -4.43
#